data_AF-A0A966BG40-F1
#
_entry.id   AF-A0A966BG40-F1
#
_cell.length_a   1.000
_cell.length_b   1.000
_cell.length_c   1.000
_cell.angle_alpha   90.00
_cell.angle_beta   90.00
_cell.angle_gamma   90.00
#
_symmetry.space_group_name_H-M   'P 1'
#
loop_
_entity.id
_entity.type
_entity.pdbx_description
1 polymer ?
#
loop_
_entity_poly.entity_id
_entity_poly.type
_entity_poly.pdbx_seq_one_letter_code
_entity_poly.pdbx_strand_id
1 'polypeptide(L)'
;AVLREITEWREVSAQNRDIPKGWVCRDEALAEIALNAPQTPADLERVRGINERFAHGRDGDAILDAVQVGLEIHDDDCPDPEKGGPPLRGHETLVALLQALLKLRSDENGVAAQMIANRKELDRIATEEDPDVRALSGWRREIYGDDALALKQGKIALTAEGLTVRVVSA
;
A
#
# COMPACT_ATOMS: atom_id res chain seq x y z
N ALA A 1 17.81 1.03 2.09
CA ALA A 1 18.45 0.30 0.98
C ALA A 1 18.58 -1.21 1.23
N VAL A 2 19.26 -1.68 2.30
CA VAL A 2 19.50 -3.11 2.59
C VAL A 2 18.31 -4.05 2.34
N LEU A 3 17.12 -3.76 2.90
CA LEU A 3 15.93 -4.61 2.71
C LEU A 3 15.55 -4.79 1.22
N ARG A 4 15.75 -3.75 0.39
CA ARG A 4 15.48 -3.79 -1.05
C ARG A 4 16.41 -4.81 -1.72
N GLU A 5 17.71 -4.69 -1.48
CA GLU A 5 18.74 -5.53 -2.10
C GLU A 5 18.58 -7.01 -1.75
N ILE A 6 18.40 -7.34 -0.46
CA ILE A 6 18.21 -8.74 -0.03
C ILE A 6 16.87 -9.31 -0.53
N THR A 7 15.85 -8.47 -0.72
CA THR A 7 14.56 -8.89 -1.29
C THR A 7 14.69 -9.18 -2.77
N GLU A 8 15.44 -8.35 -3.50
CA GLU A 8 15.75 -8.57 -4.91
C GLU A 8 16.54 -9.87 -5.11
N TRP A 9 17.59 -10.10 -4.32
CA TRP A 9 18.31 -11.37 -4.32
C TRP A 9 17.38 -12.57 -4.12
N ARG A 10 16.45 -12.49 -3.17
CA ARG A 10 15.51 -13.58 -2.89
C ARG A 10 14.60 -13.84 -4.08
N GLU A 11 14.08 -12.78 -4.70
CA GLU A 11 13.19 -12.87 -5.87
C GLU A 11 13.90 -13.55 -7.03
N VAL A 12 15.11 -13.10 -7.38
CA VAL A 12 15.94 -13.71 -8.44
C VAL A 12 16.27 -15.17 -8.10
N SER A 13 16.65 -15.45 -6.86
CA SER A 13 16.96 -16.82 -6.42
C SER A 13 15.76 -17.75 -6.49
N ALA A 14 14.57 -17.26 -6.13
CA ALA A 14 13.33 -18.01 -6.18
C ALA A 14 12.93 -18.32 -7.63
N GLN A 15 13.01 -17.34 -8.52
CA GLN A 15 12.72 -17.49 -9.95
C GLN A 15 13.68 -18.49 -10.62
N ASN A 16 14.98 -18.37 -10.37
CA ASN A 16 15.99 -19.27 -10.95
C ASN A 16 15.82 -20.72 -10.51
N ARG A 17 15.28 -20.94 -9.30
CA ARG A 17 15.04 -22.28 -8.74
C ARG A 17 13.62 -22.79 -8.99
N ASP A 18 12.73 -21.95 -9.53
CA ASP A 18 11.29 -22.20 -9.67
C ASP A 18 10.65 -22.70 -8.35
N ILE A 19 10.88 -21.97 -7.26
CA ILE A 19 10.33 -22.30 -5.94
C ILE A 19 9.70 -21.07 -5.27
N PRO A 20 8.79 -21.26 -4.31
CA PRO A 20 8.25 -20.15 -3.53
C PRO A 20 9.36 -19.37 -2.81
N LYS A 21 9.33 -18.04 -2.86
CA LYS A 21 10.31 -17.15 -2.19
C LYS A 21 10.56 -17.46 -0.71
N GLY A 22 9.51 -17.83 0.02
CA GLY A 22 9.61 -18.18 1.44
C GLY A 22 10.42 -19.45 1.72
N TRP A 23 10.62 -20.31 0.71
CA TRP A 23 11.48 -21.50 0.81
C TRP A 23 12.96 -21.16 0.61
N VAL A 24 13.26 -20.05 -0.08
CA VAL A 24 14.61 -19.50 -0.17
C VAL A 24 14.98 -18.85 1.16
N CYS A 25 14.21 -17.86 1.60
CA CYS A 25 14.40 -17.19 2.88
C CYS A 25 13.07 -16.59 3.36
N ARG A 26 12.77 -16.77 4.65
CA ARG A 26 11.52 -16.30 5.28
C ARG A 26 11.51 -14.78 5.43
N ASP A 27 10.33 -14.18 5.36
CA ASP A 27 10.16 -12.72 5.48
C ASP A 27 10.69 -12.19 6.82
N GLU A 28 10.50 -12.94 7.91
CA GLU A 28 10.99 -12.57 9.23
C GLU A 28 12.52 -12.53 9.29
N ALA A 29 13.18 -13.48 8.63
CA ALA A 29 14.64 -13.52 8.56
C ALA A 29 15.19 -12.35 7.72
N LEU A 30 14.55 -12.02 6.59
CA LEU A 30 14.92 -10.84 5.80
C LEU A 30 14.77 -9.54 6.61
N ALA A 31 13.68 -9.40 7.36
CA ALA A 31 13.47 -8.22 8.21
C ALA A 31 14.57 -8.10 9.28
N GLU A 32 14.93 -9.21 9.92
CA GLU A 32 15.99 -9.24 10.95
C GLU A 32 17.39 -9.00 10.35
N ILE A 33 17.68 -9.53 9.15
CA ILE A 33 18.91 -9.22 8.39
C ILE A 33 18.98 -7.74 8.07
N ALA A 34 17.89 -7.13 7.59
CA ALA A 34 17.87 -5.72 7.26
C ALA A 34 18.06 -4.80 8.49
N LEU A 35 17.57 -5.22 9.66
CA LEU A 35 17.72 -4.46 10.91
C LEU A 35 19.13 -4.57 11.51
N ASN A 36 19.75 -5.74 11.45
CA ASN A 36 21.05 -5.99 12.07
C ASN A 36 22.24 -5.81 11.12
N ALA A 37 22.00 -5.83 9.81
CA ALA A 37 22.99 -5.72 8.74
C ALA A 37 24.25 -6.59 8.99
N PRO A 38 24.10 -7.93 9.06
CA PRO A 38 25.22 -8.84 9.31
C PRO A 38 26.28 -8.70 8.21
N GLN A 39 27.55 -8.72 8.60
CA GLN A 39 28.69 -8.59 7.67
C GLN A 39 29.50 -9.87 7.54
N THR A 40 29.20 -10.89 8.35
CA THR A 40 29.89 -12.17 8.32
C THR A 40 28.91 -13.33 8.37
N PRO A 41 29.29 -14.53 7.89
CA PRO A 41 28.48 -15.75 8.04
C PRO A 41 28.12 -16.05 9.50
N ALA A 42 29.02 -15.78 10.43
CA ALA A 42 28.78 -15.97 11.87
C ALA A 42 27.73 -15.00 12.42
N ASP A 43 27.65 -13.77 11.88
CA ASP A 43 26.57 -12.84 12.23
C ASP A 43 25.25 -13.26 11.61
N LEU A 44 25.28 -13.78 10.38
CA LEU A 44 24.11 -14.26 9.68
C LEU A 44 23.50 -15.51 10.35
N GLU A 45 24.30 -16.38 10.95
CA GLU A 45 23.83 -17.53 11.73
C GLU A 45 23.05 -17.11 12.99
N ARG A 46 23.33 -15.93 13.55
CA ARG A 46 22.61 -15.41 14.73
C ARG A 46 21.19 -14.97 14.40
N VAL A 47 20.88 -14.76 13.12
CA VAL A 47 19.55 -14.37 12.66
C VAL A 47 18.59 -15.53 12.88
N ARG A 48 17.45 -15.25 13.50
CA ARG A 48 16.46 -16.29 13.79
C ARG A 48 15.96 -16.94 12.50
N GLY A 49 16.10 -18.27 12.45
CA GLY A 49 15.57 -19.07 11.35
C GLY A 49 16.53 -19.23 10.18
N ILE A 50 17.74 -18.68 10.28
CA ILE A 50 18.90 -19.07 9.48
C ILE A 50 19.63 -20.21 10.21
N ASN A 51 20.17 -21.17 9.46
CA ASN A 51 21.00 -22.25 10.01
C ASN A 51 22.42 -22.14 9.46
N GLU A 52 23.36 -22.83 10.11
CA GLU A 52 24.78 -22.85 9.74
C GLU A 52 25.00 -23.16 8.24
N ARG A 53 24.29 -24.15 7.70
CA ARG A 53 24.42 -24.53 6.28
C ARG A 53 24.01 -23.40 5.32
N PHE A 54 22.97 -22.65 5.68
CA PHE A 54 22.54 -21.50 4.91
C PHE A 54 23.55 -20.36 5.04
N ALA A 55 23.94 -20.02 6.28
CA ALA A 55 24.83 -18.90 6.59
C ALA A 55 26.22 -19.05 5.94
N HIS A 56 26.77 -20.26 5.93
CA HIS A 56 28.07 -20.57 5.32
C HIS A 56 27.97 -21.14 3.90
N GLY A 57 26.78 -21.13 3.31
CA GLY A 57 26.53 -21.60 1.96
C GLY A 57 26.45 -20.45 0.95
N ARG A 58 26.26 -20.82 -0.33
CA ARG A 58 26.11 -19.86 -1.44
C ARG A 58 25.01 -18.82 -1.22
N ASP A 59 23.96 -19.19 -0.50
CA ASP A 59 22.85 -18.27 -0.18
C ASP A 59 23.25 -17.25 0.88
N GLY A 60 24.05 -17.66 1.87
CA GLY A 60 24.63 -16.76 2.86
C GLY A 60 25.60 -15.77 2.23
N ASP A 61 26.51 -16.25 1.37
CA ASP A 61 27.44 -15.39 0.64
C ASP A 61 26.70 -14.32 -0.18
N ALA A 62 25.70 -14.74 -0.96
CA ALA A 62 24.95 -13.84 -1.82
C ALA A 62 24.06 -12.84 -1.04
N ILE A 63 23.53 -13.23 0.13
CA ILE A 63 22.86 -12.28 1.03
C ILE A 63 23.84 -11.26 1.59
N LEU A 64 25.02 -11.68 2.04
CA LEU A 64 26.02 -10.77 2.60
C LEU A 64 26.49 -9.77 1.55
N ASP A 65 26.68 -10.21 0.30
CA ASP A 65 26.95 -9.33 -0.83
C ASP A 65 25.82 -8.29 -1.03
N ALA A 66 24.56 -8.74 -1.01
CA ALA A 66 23.41 -7.85 -1.14
C ALA A 66 23.27 -6.87 0.05
N VAL A 67 23.61 -7.30 1.27
CA VAL A 67 23.67 -6.42 2.45
C VAL A 67 24.73 -5.35 2.24
N GLN A 68 25.91 -5.71 1.76
CA GLN A 68 27.00 -4.77 1.51
C GLN A 68 26.62 -3.72 0.46
N VAL A 69 26.01 -4.14 -0.66
CA VAL A 69 25.46 -3.20 -1.65
C VAL A 69 24.46 -2.24 -1.00
N GLY A 70 23.59 -2.77 -0.14
CA GLY A 70 22.61 -2.00 0.61
C GLY A 70 23.21 -0.96 1.57
N LEU A 71 24.38 -1.24 2.14
CA LEU A 71 25.09 -0.36 3.06
C LEU A 71 25.90 0.73 2.35
N GLU A 72 26.28 0.50 1.09
CA GLU A 72 27.05 1.45 0.28
C GLU A 72 26.18 2.52 -0.39
N ILE A 73 24.86 2.33 -0.43
CA ILE A 73 23.90 3.30 -0.96
C ILE A 73 23.79 4.50 -0.01
N HIS A 74 24.00 5.70 -0.54
CA HIS A 74 23.88 6.94 0.21
C HIS A 74 22.44 7.16 0.70
N ASP A 75 22.27 7.84 1.83
CA ASP A 75 20.95 8.08 2.43
C ASP A 75 19.98 8.79 1.47
N ASP A 76 20.49 9.71 0.66
CA ASP A 76 19.69 10.44 -0.35
C ASP A 76 19.20 9.54 -1.50
N ASP A 77 19.86 8.41 -1.74
CA ASP A 77 19.52 7.43 -2.78
C ASP A 77 18.70 6.24 -2.22
N CYS A 78 18.43 6.25 -0.91
CA CYS A 78 17.55 5.25 -0.31
C CYS A 78 16.11 5.43 -0.82
N PRO A 79 15.38 4.32 -1.07
CA PRO A 79 13.97 4.41 -1.42
C PRO A 79 13.22 5.08 -0.26
N ASP A 80 12.39 6.09 -0.57
CA ASP A 80 11.53 6.71 0.44
C ASP A 80 10.59 5.62 0.97
N PRO A 81 10.61 5.30 2.28
CA PRO A 81 9.56 4.44 2.84
C PRO A 81 8.22 5.06 2.44
N GLU A 82 7.26 4.27 1.94
CA GLU A 82 5.91 4.79 1.71
C GLU A 82 5.43 5.42 3.02
N LYS A 83 5.47 6.75 3.09
CA LYS A 83 4.97 7.51 4.22
C LYS A 83 3.45 7.45 4.10
N GLY A 84 2.87 6.35 4.58
CA GLY A 84 1.47 6.36 4.97
C GLY A 84 1.33 7.53 5.93
N GLY A 85 0.66 8.59 5.47
CA GLY A 85 0.42 9.77 6.29
C GLY A 85 -0.21 9.34 7.63
N PRO A 86 0.00 10.13 8.71
CA PRO A 86 -0.66 9.84 9.98
C PRO A 86 -2.16 9.65 9.73
N PRO A 87 -2.82 8.70 10.42
CA PRO A 87 -4.24 8.48 10.23
C PRO A 87 -4.96 9.80 10.48
N LEU A 88 -5.57 10.32 9.42
CA LEU A 88 -6.38 11.53 9.49
C LEU A 88 -7.50 11.25 10.49
N ARG A 89 -7.70 12.16 11.45
CA ARG A 89 -8.73 12.02 12.49
C ARG A 89 -9.84 13.02 12.21
N GLY A 90 -11.09 12.58 12.39
CA GLY A 90 -12.27 13.46 12.26
C GLY A 90 -12.93 13.48 10.88
N HIS A 91 -12.40 12.78 9.87
CA HIS A 91 -13.01 12.71 8.52
C HIS A 91 -13.88 11.45 8.31
N GLU A 92 -13.94 10.53 9.28
CA GLU A 92 -14.69 9.27 9.15
C GLU A 92 -16.17 9.46 8.80
N THR A 93 -16.82 10.48 9.39
CA THR A 93 -18.21 10.83 9.10
C THR A 93 -18.38 11.31 7.65
N LEU A 94 -17.45 12.14 7.15
CA LEU A 94 -17.46 12.56 5.76
C LEU A 94 -17.25 11.36 4.83
N VAL A 95 -16.34 10.45 5.18
CA VAL A 95 -16.15 9.24 4.36
C VAL A 95 -17.39 8.35 4.38
N ALA A 96 -18.11 8.26 5.51
CA ALA A 96 -19.39 7.55 5.56
C ALA A 96 -20.45 8.18 4.64
N LEU A 97 -20.53 9.51 4.58
CA LEU A 97 -21.40 10.23 3.64
C LEU A 97 -20.99 9.98 2.17
N LEU A 98 -19.68 10.04 1.87
CA LEU A 98 -19.14 9.73 0.56
C LEU A 98 -19.43 8.28 0.14
N GLN A 99 -19.41 7.35 1.09
CA GLN A 99 -19.71 5.94 0.87
C GLN A 99 -21.22 5.70 0.66
N ALA A 100 -22.08 6.44 1.37
CA ALA A 100 -23.53 6.42 1.13
C ALA A 100 -23.88 6.99 -0.26
N LEU A 101 -23.27 8.11 -0.64
CA LEU A 101 -23.40 8.68 -1.99
C LEU A 101 -22.89 7.70 -3.06
N LEU A 102 -21.74 7.06 -2.82
CA LEU A 102 -21.17 6.06 -3.72
C LEU A 102 -22.14 4.91 -3.93
N LYS A 103 -22.77 4.41 -2.85
CA LYS A 103 -23.75 3.35 -2.93
C LYS A 103 -24.96 3.77 -3.77
N LEU A 104 -25.51 4.97 -3.52
CA LEU A 104 -26.62 5.52 -4.29
C LEU A 104 -26.28 5.60 -5.79
N ARG A 105 -25.15 6.23 -6.15
CA ARG A 105 -24.73 6.36 -7.55
C ARG A 105 -24.40 5.02 -8.21
N SER A 106 -23.83 4.08 -7.45
CA SER A 106 -23.54 2.73 -7.93
C SER A 106 -24.81 1.98 -8.33
N ASP A 107 -25.87 2.11 -7.53
CA ASP A 107 -27.16 1.46 -7.77
C ASP A 107 -27.91 2.11 -8.95
N GLU A 108 -27.87 3.45 -9.06
CA GLU A 108 -28.47 4.19 -10.17
C GLU A 108 -27.84 3.86 -11.54
N ASN A 109 -26.53 3.62 -11.57
CA ASN A 109 -25.79 3.33 -12.80
C ASN A 109 -25.60 1.83 -13.08
N GLY A 110 -26.02 0.96 -12.16
CA GLY A 110 -25.85 -0.50 -12.30
C GLY A 110 -24.38 -0.94 -12.31
N VAL A 111 -23.48 -0.20 -11.64
CA VAL A 111 -22.05 -0.48 -11.58
C VAL A 111 -21.65 -0.81 -10.15
N ALA A 112 -20.84 -1.85 -9.93
CA ALA A 112 -20.38 -2.19 -8.59
C ALA A 112 -19.57 -1.03 -7.96
N ALA A 113 -19.91 -0.62 -6.74
CA ALA A 113 -19.24 0.48 -6.03
C ALA A 113 -17.70 0.38 -6.00
N GLN A 114 -17.17 -0.84 -5.80
CA GLN A 114 -15.72 -1.11 -5.80
C GLN A 114 -15.03 -0.80 -7.14
N MET A 115 -15.77 -0.80 -8.26
CA MET A 115 -15.24 -0.42 -9.56
C MET A 115 -15.15 1.09 -9.75
N ILE A 116 -15.92 1.85 -8.98
CA ILE A 116 -15.99 3.31 -9.02
C ILE A 116 -14.94 3.89 -8.07
N ALA A 117 -14.95 3.50 -6.79
CA ALA A 117 -14.00 3.98 -5.79
C ALA A 117 -13.80 2.95 -4.67
N ASN A 118 -12.58 2.89 -4.12
CA ASN A 118 -12.27 2.12 -2.92
C ASN A 118 -12.14 3.02 -1.68
N ARG A 119 -12.02 2.41 -0.49
CA ARG A 119 -11.93 3.14 0.78
C ARG A 119 -10.76 4.14 0.81
N LYS A 120 -9.57 3.74 0.34
CA LYS A 120 -8.38 4.61 0.27
C LYS A 120 -8.64 5.84 -0.60
N GLU A 121 -9.32 5.66 -1.74
CA GLU A 121 -9.71 6.77 -2.61
C GLU A 121 -10.71 7.71 -1.91
N LEU A 122 -11.68 7.19 -1.14
CA LEU A 122 -12.61 8.02 -0.38
C LEU A 122 -11.93 8.80 0.76
N ASP A 123 -10.97 8.19 1.46
CA ASP A 123 -10.17 8.87 2.50
C ASP A 123 -9.38 10.03 1.87
N ARG A 124 -8.75 9.81 0.70
CA ARG A 124 -8.04 10.86 -0.05
C ARG A 124 -8.99 11.97 -0.51
N ILE A 125 -10.16 11.62 -1.06
CA ILE A 125 -11.19 12.61 -1.43
C ILE A 125 -11.59 13.46 -0.23
N ALA A 126 -11.80 12.85 0.93
CA ALA A 126 -12.21 13.57 2.13
C ALA A 126 -11.13 14.55 2.65
N THR A 127 -9.85 14.27 2.43
CA THR A 127 -8.75 14.92 3.19
C THR A 127 -7.80 15.76 2.35
N GLU A 128 -7.58 15.42 1.07
CA GLU A 128 -6.70 16.14 0.15
C GLU A 128 -7.48 17.20 -0.63
N GLU A 129 -6.91 18.37 -0.89
CA GLU A 129 -7.56 19.41 -1.70
C GLU A 129 -7.73 19.00 -3.17
N ASP A 130 -6.69 18.39 -3.74
CA ASP A 130 -6.66 17.88 -5.13
C ASP A 130 -6.15 16.42 -5.17
N PRO A 131 -7.02 15.43 -4.89
CA PRO A 131 -6.61 14.04 -4.80
C PRO A 131 -6.46 13.39 -6.17
N ASP A 132 -5.26 12.90 -6.48
CA ASP A 132 -5.01 12.07 -7.65
C ASP A 132 -5.56 10.64 -7.47
N VAL A 133 -6.87 10.47 -7.72
CA VAL A 133 -7.60 9.21 -7.59
C VAL A 133 -8.45 8.90 -8.82
N ARG A 134 -8.66 7.61 -9.11
CA ARG A 134 -9.39 7.19 -10.32
C ARG A 134 -10.86 7.60 -10.28
N ALA A 135 -11.43 7.72 -9.08
CA ALA A 135 -12.78 8.22 -8.87
C ALA A 135 -13.01 9.62 -9.45
N LEU A 136 -11.96 10.43 -9.60
CA LEU A 136 -12.00 11.78 -10.19
C LEU A 136 -11.52 11.83 -11.65
N SER A 137 -11.52 10.68 -12.35
CA SER A 137 -11.08 10.59 -13.74
C SER A 137 -12.07 9.82 -14.62
N GLY A 138 -12.22 10.27 -15.87
CA GLY A 138 -13.05 9.64 -16.90
C GLY A 138 -14.50 9.40 -16.45
N TRP A 139 -15.08 8.28 -16.88
CA TRP A 139 -16.48 7.93 -16.57
C TRP A 139 -16.79 7.84 -15.08
N ARG A 140 -15.82 7.54 -14.21
CA ARG A 140 -16.02 7.49 -12.75
C ARG A 140 -16.30 8.87 -12.18
N ARG A 141 -15.65 9.90 -12.75
CA ARG A 141 -15.88 11.28 -12.38
C ARG A 141 -17.31 11.69 -12.68
N GLU A 142 -17.77 11.35 -13.88
CA GLU A 142 -19.11 11.69 -14.38
C GLU A 142 -20.22 11.08 -13.52
N ILE A 143 -20.08 9.82 -13.07
CA ILE A 143 -21.14 9.15 -12.31
C ILE A 143 -21.05 9.36 -10.79
N TYR A 144 -19.90 9.78 -10.26
CA TYR A 144 -19.66 9.85 -8.82
C TYR A 144 -18.70 10.98 -8.42
N GLY A 145 -17.56 11.11 -9.09
CA GLY A 145 -16.49 12.01 -8.64
C GLY A 145 -16.92 13.47 -8.51
N ASP A 146 -17.69 14.00 -9.47
CA ASP A 146 -18.17 15.38 -9.39
C ASP A 146 -19.15 15.60 -8.23
N ASP A 147 -20.03 14.62 -7.96
CA ASP A 147 -20.92 14.67 -6.79
C ASP A 147 -20.16 14.52 -5.48
N ALA A 148 -19.13 13.67 -5.44
CA ALA A 148 -18.28 13.49 -4.26
C ALA A 148 -17.58 14.79 -3.89
N LEU A 149 -17.06 15.52 -4.88
CA LEU A 149 -16.48 16.85 -4.68
C LEU A 149 -17.55 17.88 -4.29
N ALA A 150 -18.72 17.85 -4.92
CA ALA A 150 -19.83 18.74 -4.56
C ALA A 150 -20.32 18.52 -3.11
N LEU A 151 -20.39 17.26 -2.67
CA LEU A 151 -20.78 16.90 -1.30
C LEU A 151 -19.72 17.36 -0.30
N LYS A 152 -18.44 17.15 -0.60
CA LYS A 152 -17.32 17.67 0.22
C LYS A 152 -17.36 19.19 0.34
N GLN A 153 -17.70 19.89 -0.75
CA GLN A 153 -17.81 21.35 -0.79
C GLN A 153 -19.13 21.88 -0.20
N GLY A 154 -20.03 21.01 0.27
CA GLY A 154 -21.32 21.39 0.82
C GLY A 154 -22.29 21.98 -0.20
N LYS A 155 -22.14 21.66 -1.49
CA LYS A 155 -23.03 22.11 -2.59
C LYS A 155 -24.23 21.19 -2.79
N ILE A 156 -24.11 19.94 -2.34
CA ILE A 156 -25.19 18.96 -2.32
C ILE A 156 -25.28 18.34 -0.94
N ALA A 157 -26.44 17.77 -0.62
CA ALA A 157 -26.71 17.02 0.60
C ALA A 157 -27.43 15.70 0.28
N LEU A 158 -27.30 14.73 1.17
CA LEU A 158 -28.10 13.50 1.15
C LEU A 158 -29.32 13.70 2.06
N THR A 159 -30.50 13.40 1.53
CA THR A 159 -31.76 13.36 2.28
C THR A 159 -32.38 11.97 2.19
N ALA A 160 -33.30 11.67 3.10
CA ALA A 160 -34.03 10.41 3.11
C ALA A 160 -35.55 10.66 3.16
N GLU A 161 -36.28 9.91 2.33
CA GLU A 161 -37.74 9.84 2.36
C GLU A 161 -38.14 8.36 2.43
N GLY A 162 -38.71 7.95 3.58
CA GLY A 162 -38.97 6.55 3.88
C GLY A 162 -37.67 5.73 3.92
N LEU A 163 -37.56 4.76 3.03
CA LEU A 163 -36.36 3.90 2.87
C LEU A 163 -35.46 4.33 1.71
N THR A 164 -35.76 5.45 1.04
CA THR A 164 -35.02 5.93 -0.12
C THR A 164 -34.12 7.10 0.23
N VAL A 165 -32.86 7.06 -0.21
CA VAL A 165 -31.90 8.17 -0.08
C VAL A 165 -31.82 8.90 -1.43
N ARG A 166 -31.78 10.23 -1.41
CA ARG A 166 -31.67 11.06 -2.61
C ARG A 166 -30.69 12.21 -2.39
N VAL A 167 -30.14 12.71 -3.50
CA VAL A 167 -29.31 13.92 -3.51
C VAL A 167 -30.22 15.14 -3.67
N VAL A 168 -29.96 16.18 -2.87
CA VAL A 168 -30.57 17.51 -3.01
C VAL A 168 -29.49 18.57 -3.10
N SER A 169 -29.80 19.71 -3.74
CA SER A 169 -28.94 20.90 -3.65
C SER A 169 -29.00 21.46 -2.23
N ALA A 170 -27.83 21.83 -1.70
CA ALA A 170 -27.69 22.40 -0.36
C ALA A 170 -28.08 23.88 -0.33
#